data_AF-A0A523UUU0-F1
#
_entry.id   AF-A0A523UUU0-F1
#
_cell.length_a   1.000
_cell.length_b   1.000
_cell.length_c   1.000
_cell.angle_alpha   90.00
_cell.angle_beta   90.00
_cell.angle_gamma   90.00
#
_symmetry.space_group_name_H-M   'P 1'
#
loop_
_entity.id
_entity.type
_entity.pdbx_description
1 polymer ?
#
loop_
_entity_poly.entity_id
_entity_poly.type
_entity_poly.pdbx_seq_one_letter_code
_entity_poly.pdbx_strand_id
1 'polypeptide(L)'
;MRLPFIVVLSFVICALPFPVCASSPDDWGYRYVTSRDSGGPVFAWRDISGVGQHLEMLDDDNEGPFYIGFQSTFYDRVCDSVFVCSNGWLSFNSRSHQFHHSLIPSVKEPNCLLAPFWTDLDPSNAGSVFVYQDSSEFVASWLAVPHRRGSSPFTFQTVLLDDGSVLFQYLSMEDSVYVDSSSVGIENCEGDIGLPFSFNGTPEGAIEDSLAVRFYTVTHDVNPIVIHSPLTEEFTSVPRNPIVSIKNYGSASESPTVTCIVMDSLTHVPIYGDTVVVADLGARDTALVVFQEWIPEEGICLVQFTVTLSSNDDASLDTLGRYVRVSKHADMAHDDGTSEGWYIVSGSPISTLAITVRFQPPYAPFHVVRGKILVSNTLPFEEVYLSPDDGEGRPDLENSYEVVQGVRADAGTTWALAEFDVTVPLSDEIWLTAIWPKAAVGPLVGEDMTPPIDSCSYYTVLPPFWFQRTTGDWMMRLEIDDEVGIEERTVKEKRHAPILLCNPNPFTSTVTITAAFGANPPWLIKVYDVAGRMVMAFPHSSCSSSRVSVLWDGRDVKGKPLRAGTYFVNLSSENGQATEKLILLH
;
A
#
# COMPACT_ATOMS: atom_id res chain seq x y z
N MET A 1 33.98 8.56 18.95
CA MET A 1 32.73 8.35 19.70
C MET A 1 31.63 8.26 18.65
N ARG A 2 31.21 7.03 18.30
CA ARG A 2 30.27 6.76 17.20
C ARG A 2 28.85 6.80 17.75
N LEU A 3 28.00 7.65 17.16
CA LEU A 3 26.54 7.59 17.28
C LEU A 3 26.02 6.53 16.29
N PRO A 4 25.07 5.65 16.67
CA PRO A 4 24.34 4.85 15.71
C PRO A 4 23.04 5.53 15.27
N PHE A 5 22.80 5.33 13.97
CA PHE A 5 21.66 5.63 13.11
C PHE A 5 20.28 5.25 13.69
N ILE A 6 19.26 6.05 13.36
CA ILE A 6 17.86 5.62 13.37
C ILE A 6 17.33 5.76 11.94
N VAL A 7 16.86 4.63 11.42
CA VAL A 7 16.24 4.42 10.11
C VAL A 7 14.78 4.84 10.20
N VAL A 8 14.30 5.64 9.24
CA VAL A 8 12.86 5.87 9.04
C VAL A 8 12.49 5.20 7.72
N LEU A 9 11.76 4.08 7.82
CA LEU A 9 11.10 3.42 6.71
C LEU A 9 9.91 4.29 6.26
N SER A 10 9.86 4.64 4.97
CA SER A 10 8.59 5.02 4.32
C SER A 10 7.73 3.77 4.19
N PHE A 11 6.55 3.79 4.80
CA PHE A 11 5.50 2.84 4.49
C PHE A 11 4.58 3.47 3.44
N VAL A 12 4.43 2.73 2.34
CA VAL A 12 3.37 2.87 1.33
C VAL A 12 2.03 2.99 2.04
N ILE A 13 1.21 3.96 1.63
CA ILE A 13 -0.17 4.12 2.08
C ILE A 13 -0.95 2.89 1.61
N CYS A 14 -1.10 1.92 2.51
CA CYS A 14 -2.00 0.80 2.32
C CYS A 14 -3.43 1.34 2.34
N ALA A 15 -4.18 1.04 1.28
CA ALA A 15 -5.63 1.15 1.26
C ALA A 15 -6.20 0.50 2.53
N LEU A 16 -7.26 1.10 3.09
CA LEU A 16 -7.92 0.60 4.31
C LEU A 16 -8.23 -0.90 4.18
N PRO A 17 -7.80 -1.78 5.10
CA PRO A 17 -8.30 -3.14 5.11
C PRO A 17 -9.72 -3.12 5.72
N PHE A 18 -10.72 -3.20 4.83
CA PHE A 18 -12.02 -3.78 5.17
C PHE A 18 -11.84 -5.27 5.52
N PRO A 19 -12.82 -5.92 6.17
CA PRO A 19 -12.59 -7.03 7.09
C PRO A 19 -11.84 -8.18 6.42
N VAL A 20 -10.82 -8.71 7.11
CA VAL A 20 -10.13 -9.94 6.71
C VAL A 20 -11.15 -11.08 6.70
N CYS A 21 -11.64 -11.35 5.51
CA CYS A 21 -12.09 -12.64 5.04
C CYS A 21 -11.82 -12.58 3.53
N ALA A 22 -10.76 -13.29 3.09
CA ALA A 22 -10.01 -13.14 1.84
C ALA A 22 -8.92 -12.04 1.88
N SER A 23 -7.68 -12.43 1.59
CA SER A 23 -6.60 -11.49 1.27
C SER A 23 -6.94 -10.75 -0.01
N SER A 24 -6.49 -9.50 -0.15
CA SER A 24 -6.44 -8.86 -1.46
C SER A 24 -5.74 -9.79 -2.47
N PRO A 25 -6.21 -9.87 -3.72
CA PRO A 25 -5.54 -10.66 -4.72
C PRO A 25 -4.10 -10.19 -4.93
N ASP A 26 -3.20 -11.07 -5.34
CA ASP A 26 -1.93 -10.64 -5.89
C ASP A 26 -2.12 -9.97 -7.26
N ASP A 27 -1.03 -9.46 -7.85
CA ASP A 27 -1.12 -8.76 -9.13
C ASP A 27 -1.57 -9.63 -10.30
N TRP A 28 -1.44 -10.95 -10.19
CA TRP A 28 -2.03 -11.86 -11.16
C TRP A 28 -3.49 -12.13 -10.87
N GLY A 29 -3.95 -12.03 -9.63
CA GLY A 29 -5.31 -12.29 -9.17
C GLY A 29 -5.51 -13.63 -8.46
N TYR A 30 -4.43 -14.26 -8.00
CA TYR A 30 -4.55 -15.31 -6.99
C TYR A 30 -5.01 -14.69 -5.67
N ARG A 31 -5.85 -15.43 -4.97
CA ARG A 31 -6.36 -15.13 -3.62
C ARG A 31 -6.16 -16.35 -2.75
N TYR A 32 -6.11 -16.18 -1.43
CA TYR A 32 -6.23 -17.32 -0.51
C TYR A 32 -7.44 -17.20 0.41
N VAL A 33 -7.93 -18.36 0.83
CA VAL A 33 -8.95 -18.50 1.89
C VAL A 33 -8.59 -19.71 2.75
N THR A 34 -8.82 -19.59 4.05
CA THR A 34 -8.45 -20.62 5.03
C THR A 34 -9.66 -21.36 5.56
N SER A 35 -9.46 -22.52 6.19
CA SER A 35 -10.51 -23.25 6.89
C SER A 35 -11.10 -22.52 8.11
N ARG A 36 -10.51 -21.38 8.50
CA ARG A 36 -11.03 -20.49 9.54
C ARG A 36 -12.11 -19.55 9.00
N ASP A 37 -12.09 -19.31 7.70
CA ASP A 37 -12.95 -18.35 7.03
C ASP A 37 -14.29 -18.97 6.65
N SER A 38 -15.34 -18.15 6.63
CA SER A 38 -16.64 -18.60 6.15
C SER A 38 -16.57 -18.90 4.64
N GLY A 39 -16.98 -20.10 4.24
CA GLY A 39 -16.85 -20.54 2.83
C GLY A 39 -15.44 -20.98 2.43
N GLY A 40 -14.50 -21.05 3.38
CA GLY A 40 -13.17 -21.61 3.16
C GLY A 40 -13.14 -23.13 2.97
N PRO A 41 -11.97 -23.71 2.63
CA PRO A 41 -11.80 -25.14 2.48
C PRO A 41 -12.06 -25.88 3.80
N VAL A 42 -12.51 -27.12 3.70
CA VAL A 42 -12.54 -28.03 4.86
C VAL A 42 -11.18 -28.72 4.96
N PHE A 43 -10.58 -28.73 6.14
CA PHE A 43 -9.42 -29.58 6.40
C PHE A 43 -9.79 -31.06 6.23
N ALA A 44 -9.13 -31.72 5.28
CA ALA A 44 -9.40 -33.10 4.88
C ALA A 44 -8.09 -33.75 4.41
N TRP A 45 -7.34 -34.30 5.36
CA TRP A 45 -6.06 -34.96 5.11
C TRP A 45 -6.15 -36.05 4.03
N ARG A 46 -5.15 -36.09 3.13
CA ARG A 46 -5.01 -37.12 2.09
C ARG A 46 -3.93 -38.11 2.52
N ASP A 47 -4.34 -39.23 3.12
CA ASP A 47 -3.36 -40.25 3.51
C ASP A 47 -2.88 -41.03 2.28
N ILE A 48 -1.74 -40.61 1.74
CA ILE A 48 -1.09 -41.23 0.59
C ILE A 48 0.01 -42.22 0.99
N SER A 49 0.26 -42.46 2.29
CA SER A 49 1.37 -43.30 2.75
C SER A 49 1.31 -44.76 2.26
N GLY A 50 0.11 -45.26 1.97
CA GLY A 50 -0.11 -46.62 1.46
C GLY A 50 -0.25 -46.74 -0.06
N VAL A 51 -0.39 -45.62 -0.78
CA VAL A 51 -0.70 -45.60 -2.23
C VAL A 51 0.25 -44.74 -3.06
N GLY A 52 0.91 -43.77 -2.45
CA GLY A 52 1.86 -42.87 -3.07
C GLY A 52 3.24 -43.48 -3.26
N GLN A 53 4.02 -42.89 -4.15
CA GLN A 53 5.43 -43.16 -4.31
C GLN A 53 6.20 -42.53 -3.15
N HIS A 54 6.94 -43.36 -2.40
CA HIS A 54 7.92 -42.91 -1.41
C HIS A 54 9.15 -42.32 -2.10
N LEU A 55 9.59 -41.14 -1.66
CA LEU A 55 10.81 -40.49 -2.13
C LEU A 55 11.93 -40.68 -1.09
N GLU A 56 13.05 -41.27 -1.50
CA GLU A 56 14.21 -41.52 -0.63
C GLU A 56 15.11 -40.28 -0.53
N MET A 57 14.55 -39.18 0.00
CA MET A 57 15.21 -37.87 0.06
C MET A 57 16.17 -37.75 1.25
N LEU A 58 17.31 -37.08 1.03
CA LEU A 58 18.26 -36.64 2.06
C LEU A 58 18.04 -35.17 2.43
N ASP A 59 18.93 -34.66 3.29
CA ASP A 59 19.10 -33.24 3.58
C ASP A 59 19.43 -32.45 2.29
N ASP A 60 18.76 -31.32 2.06
CA ASP A 60 18.93 -30.48 0.86
C ASP A 60 18.77 -31.20 -0.50
N ASP A 61 17.81 -32.13 -0.61
CA ASP A 61 17.50 -32.81 -1.87
C ASP A 61 16.33 -32.18 -2.63
N ASN A 62 16.32 -32.39 -3.95
CA ASN A 62 15.22 -32.02 -4.83
C ASN A 62 15.04 -33.11 -5.91
N GLU A 63 13.84 -33.69 -5.97
CA GLU A 63 13.50 -34.77 -6.89
C GLU A 63 12.43 -34.36 -7.90
N GLY A 64 12.47 -35.00 -9.08
CA GLY A 64 11.50 -34.79 -10.15
C GLY A 64 12.14 -34.53 -11.52
N PRO A 65 11.36 -34.05 -12.50
CA PRO A 65 9.98 -33.62 -12.34
C PRO A 65 9.00 -34.81 -12.29
N PHE A 66 7.98 -34.72 -11.45
CA PHE A 66 6.87 -35.68 -11.38
C PHE A 66 5.69 -35.16 -12.20
N TYR A 67 5.11 -36.01 -13.05
CA TYR A 67 3.92 -35.65 -13.82
C TYR A 67 2.70 -35.48 -12.92
N ILE A 68 2.00 -34.35 -12.98
CA ILE A 68 0.89 -34.04 -12.06
C ILE A 68 -0.44 -34.71 -12.44
N GLY A 69 -0.53 -35.35 -13.62
CA GLY A 69 -1.73 -36.07 -14.04
C GLY A 69 -2.67 -35.31 -14.97
N PHE A 70 -2.51 -33.98 -15.07
CA PHE A 70 -3.34 -33.06 -15.85
C PHE A 70 -2.52 -31.84 -16.29
N GLN A 71 -3.09 -30.99 -17.15
CA GLN A 71 -2.53 -29.67 -17.46
C GLN A 71 -3.18 -28.65 -16.52
N SER A 72 -2.35 -27.92 -15.77
CA SER A 72 -2.79 -26.85 -14.87
C SER A 72 -2.23 -25.53 -15.33
N THR A 73 -3.02 -24.46 -15.27
CA THR A 73 -2.51 -23.11 -15.46
C THR A 73 -2.10 -22.54 -14.10
N PHE A 74 -0.81 -22.24 -13.95
CA PHE A 74 -0.26 -21.60 -12.76
C PHE A 74 0.37 -20.27 -13.18
N TYR A 75 -0.20 -19.16 -12.68
CA TYR A 75 0.09 -17.82 -13.19
C TYR A 75 -0.09 -17.77 -14.73
N ASP A 76 0.96 -17.37 -15.45
CA ASP A 76 0.99 -17.19 -16.91
C ASP A 76 1.41 -18.47 -17.65
N ARG A 77 1.61 -19.60 -16.95
CA ARG A 77 2.16 -20.83 -17.53
C ARG A 77 1.20 -22.00 -17.45
N VAL A 78 1.25 -22.83 -18.50
CA VAL A 78 0.66 -24.18 -18.50
C VAL A 78 1.72 -25.16 -18.02
N CYS A 79 1.43 -25.84 -16.92
CA CYS A 79 2.31 -26.77 -16.23
C CYS A 79 1.69 -28.18 -16.20
N ASP A 80 2.53 -29.21 -16.32
CA ASP A 80 2.10 -30.61 -16.27
C ASP A 80 2.99 -31.48 -15.37
N SER A 81 4.01 -30.88 -14.75
CA SER A 81 4.97 -31.59 -13.92
C SER A 81 5.62 -30.67 -12.89
N VAL A 82 6.07 -31.24 -11.78
CA VAL A 82 6.56 -30.49 -10.62
C VAL A 82 7.80 -31.15 -9.99
N PHE A 83 8.72 -30.34 -9.49
CA PHE A 83 9.83 -30.75 -8.63
C PHE A 83 9.43 -30.64 -7.16
N VAL A 84 9.88 -31.58 -6.32
CA VAL A 84 9.60 -31.62 -4.88
C VAL A 84 10.92 -31.54 -4.12
N CYS A 85 11.05 -30.58 -3.21
CA CYS A 85 12.26 -30.38 -2.41
C CYS A 85 12.08 -30.89 -0.97
N SER A 86 13.14 -31.44 -0.38
CA SER A 86 13.16 -31.89 1.02
C SER A 86 12.76 -30.75 1.97
N ASN A 87 13.13 -29.52 1.63
CA ASN A 87 12.90 -28.27 2.36
C ASN A 87 11.46 -27.71 2.30
N GLY A 88 10.46 -28.57 2.05
CA GLY A 88 9.04 -28.25 2.25
C GLY A 88 8.41 -27.34 1.19
N TRP A 89 8.96 -27.35 -0.02
CA TRP A 89 8.44 -26.60 -1.17
C TRP A 89 8.45 -27.43 -2.46
N LEU A 90 7.64 -27.00 -3.43
CA LEU A 90 7.60 -27.53 -4.79
C LEU A 90 7.82 -26.41 -5.80
N SER A 91 8.30 -26.75 -7.00
CA SER A 91 8.40 -25.78 -8.10
C SER A 91 8.09 -26.44 -9.43
N PHE A 92 7.42 -25.71 -10.32
CA PHE A 92 7.16 -26.19 -11.69
C PHE A 92 8.40 -26.17 -12.59
N ASN A 93 9.49 -25.50 -12.20
CA ASN A 93 10.70 -25.40 -13.04
C ASN A 93 12.04 -25.47 -12.29
N SER A 94 12.06 -25.22 -10.98
CA SER A 94 13.30 -25.07 -10.22
C SER A 94 13.84 -26.39 -9.72
N ARG A 95 15.14 -26.60 -9.94
CA ARG A 95 15.94 -27.71 -9.40
C ARG A 95 16.81 -27.27 -8.23
N SER A 96 16.52 -26.10 -7.67
CA SER A 96 17.23 -25.57 -6.52
C SER A 96 17.02 -26.47 -5.30
N HIS A 97 17.90 -26.35 -4.32
CA HIS A 97 17.80 -27.03 -3.03
C HIS A 97 17.85 -25.99 -1.91
N GLN A 98 17.34 -24.77 -2.15
CA GLN A 98 17.39 -23.72 -1.13
C GLN A 98 16.64 -24.16 0.14
N PHE A 99 17.38 -24.23 1.24
CA PHE A 99 16.85 -24.29 2.60
C PHE A 99 16.64 -22.88 3.19
N HIS A 100 17.35 -21.88 2.67
CA HIS A 100 17.20 -20.48 3.07
C HIS A 100 15.96 -19.87 2.44
N HIS A 101 14.85 -19.85 3.20
CA HIS A 101 13.61 -19.24 2.79
C HIS A 101 13.70 -17.70 2.70
N SER A 102 12.86 -17.11 1.88
CA SER A 102 12.75 -15.65 1.68
C SER A 102 11.29 -15.20 1.66
N LEU A 103 11.08 -13.90 1.81
CA LEU A 103 9.75 -13.32 1.60
C LEU A 103 9.30 -13.63 0.17
N ILE A 104 8.03 -14.00 0.03
CA ILE A 104 7.36 -14.21 -1.25
C ILE A 104 6.58 -12.93 -1.60
N PRO A 105 6.65 -12.39 -2.82
CA PRO A 105 7.47 -12.87 -3.93
C PRO A 105 8.97 -12.51 -3.80
N SER A 106 9.83 -13.32 -4.44
CA SER A 106 11.27 -13.06 -4.53
C SER A 106 11.85 -13.54 -5.86
N VAL A 107 12.54 -12.65 -6.57
CA VAL A 107 13.28 -12.99 -7.81
C VAL A 107 14.45 -13.97 -7.59
N LYS A 108 14.76 -14.33 -6.35
CA LYS A 108 15.78 -15.33 -6.00
C LYS A 108 15.14 -16.72 -5.99
N GLU A 109 15.82 -17.67 -6.62
CA GLU A 109 15.42 -19.08 -6.66
C GLU A 109 15.13 -19.67 -5.26
N PRO A 110 14.19 -20.63 -5.16
CA PRO A 110 13.33 -21.18 -6.23
C PRO A 110 12.24 -20.21 -6.70
N ASN A 111 11.83 -20.32 -7.97
CA ASN A 111 10.67 -19.62 -8.56
C ASN A 111 9.61 -20.62 -9.07
N CYS A 112 8.50 -20.14 -9.66
CA CYS A 112 7.29 -20.95 -9.95
C CYS A 112 6.89 -21.77 -8.71
N LEU A 113 6.89 -21.10 -7.54
CA LEU A 113 7.02 -21.71 -6.24
C LEU A 113 5.66 -22.04 -5.65
N LEU A 114 5.59 -23.22 -5.03
CA LEU A 114 4.53 -23.61 -4.10
C LEU A 114 5.22 -23.94 -2.77
N ALA A 115 5.11 -23.04 -1.79
CA ALA A 115 5.74 -23.21 -0.48
C ALA A 115 4.65 -23.47 0.57
N PRO A 116 4.20 -24.73 0.79
CA PRO A 116 3.34 -25.05 1.92
C PRO A 116 4.05 -24.81 3.25
N PHE A 117 5.36 -25.06 3.33
CA PHE A 117 6.17 -24.82 4.51
C PHE A 117 7.66 -24.81 4.16
N TRP A 118 8.14 -23.71 3.57
CA TRP A 118 9.54 -23.60 3.17
C TRP A 118 10.45 -23.28 4.36
N THR A 119 11.25 -24.26 4.77
CA THR A 119 12.27 -24.15 5.82
C THR A 119 13.34 -25.24 5.66
N ASP A 120 14.37 -25.23 6.51
CA ASP A 120 15.51 -26.17 6.50
C ASP A 120 15.09 -27.53 7.11
N LEU A 121 14.47 -28.41 6.30
CA LEU A 121 13.93 -29.71 6.71
C LEU A 121 14.88 -30.85 6.33
N ASP A 122 14.93 -31.88 7.17
CA ASP A 122 15.83 -33.02 6.97
C ASP A 122 15.10 -34.38 7.07
N PRO A 123 14.58 -34.90 5.95
CA PRO A 123 13.96 -36.23 5.89
C PRO A 123 14.91 -37.38 6.20
N SER A 124 16.24 -37.18 6.12
CA SER A 124 17.21 -38.23 6.46
C SER A 124 17.31 -38.49 7.96
N ASN A 125 16.94 -37.51 8.79
CA ASN A 125 16.89 -37.67 10.25
C ASN A 125 15.64 -38.44 10.71
N ALA A 126 14.47 -38.12 10.16
CA ALA A 126 13.21 -38.80 10.44
C ALA A 126 12.12 -38.39 9.43
N GLY A 127 11.01 -39.13 9.46
CA GLY A 127 9.87 -38.85 8.58
C GLY A 127 10.03 -39.43 7.19
N SER A 128 9.14 -39.04 6.28
CA SER A 128 9.13 -39.54 4.91
C SER A 128 8.41 -38.55 4.00
N VAL A 129 8.83 -38.49 2.73
CA VAL A 129 8.17 -37.68 1.70
C VAL A 129 7.49 -38.60 0.69
N PHE A 130 6.24 -38.29 0.34
CA PHE A 130 5.46 -39.07 -0.62
C PHE A 130 4.87 -38.18 -1.70
N VAL A 131 4.74 -38.72 -2.90
CA VAL A 131 3.96 -38.11 -3.99
C VAL A 131 2.90 -39.09 -4.50
N TYR A 132 1.75 -38.57 -4.90
CA TYR A 132 0.66 -39.33 -5.49
C TYR A 132 -0.02 -38.48 -6.55
N GLN A 133 -0.52 -39.11 -7.61
CA GLN A 133 -1.35 -38.42 -8.60
C GLN A 133 -2.44 -39.31 -9.18
N ASP A 134 -3.52 -38.67 -9.60
CA ASP A 134 -4.52 -39.20 -10.52
C ASP A 134 -4.91 -38.15 -11.58
N SER A 135 -6.05 -38.30 -12.24
CA SER A 135 -6.49 -37.37 -13.28
C SER A 135 -7.08 -36.06 -12.74
N SER A 136 -7.27 -35.94 -11.43
CA SER A 136 -7.96 -34.82 -10.75
C SER A 136 -7.13 -34.13 -9.68
N GLU A 137 -6.22 -34.85 -9.01
CA GLU A 137 -5.34 -34.26 -8.01
C GLU A 137 -3.90 -34.80 -8.06
N PHE A 138 -2.95 -33.95 -7.68
CA PHE A 138 -1.58 -34.32 -7.34
C PHE A 138 -1.32 -33.94 -5.88
N VAL A 139 -0.78 -34.87 -5.09
CA VAL A 139 -0.50 -34.69 -3.67
C VAL A 139 0.98 -34.90 -3.40
N ALA A 140 1.62 -33.96 -2.70
CA ALA A 140 2.94 -34.13 -2.11
C ALA A 140 2.85 -33.95 -0.59
N SER A 141 3.26 -34.96 0.17
CA SER A 141 3.14 -34.97 1.64
C SER A 141 4.51 -35.15 2.30
N TRP A 142 4.82 -34.29 3.27
CA TRP A 142 5.92 -34.46 4.22
C TRP A 142 5.32 -35.02 5.50
N LEU A 143 5.64 -36.28 5.83
CA LEU A 143 5.11 -37.00 6.98
C LEU A 143 6.15 -37.05 8.10
N ALA A 144 5.86 -36.37 9.21
CA ALA A 144 6.70 -36.32 10.39
C ALA A 144 8.17 -35.96 10.12
N VAL A 145 8.42 -35.05 9.18
CA VAL A 145 9.76 -34.59 8.79
C VAL A 145 10.21 -33.49 9.75
N PRO A 146 11.36 -33.62 10.44
CA PRO A 146 11.83 -32.59 11.37
C PRO A 146 12.61 -31.49 10.65
N HIS A 147 12.73 -30.34 11.31
CA HIS A 147 13.72 -29.33 10.95
C HIS A 147 15.15 -29.87 11.15
N ARG A 148 16.10 -29.46 10.31
CA ARG A 148 17.51 -29.88 10.33
C ARG A 148 18.21 -29.76 11.69
N ARG A 149 17.79 -28.74 12.46
CA ARG A 149 18.27 -28.41 13.80
C ARG A 149 17.30 -28.74 14.93
N GLY A 150 16.15 -29.30 14.59
CA GLY A 150 15.07 -29.65 15.52
C GLY A 150 14.81 -31.15 15.55
N SER A 151 14.01 -31.58 16.52
CA SER A 151 13.52 -32.95 16.59
C SER A 151 11.99 -33.04 16.49
N SER A 152 11.30 -31.91 16.54
CA SER A 152 9.84 -31.86 16.40
C SER A 152 9.44 -32.15 14.95
N PRO A 153 8.60 -33.18 14.71
CA PRO A 153 8.11 -33.52 13.38
C PRO A 153 7.06 -32.54 12.87
N PHE A 154 7.12 -32.25 11.57
CA PHE A 154 6.05 -31.55 10.85
C PHE A 154 5.34 -32.50 9.89
N THR A 155 4.02 -32.40 9.83
CA THR A 155 3.18 -33.17 8.91
C THR A 155 2.24 -32.26 8.15
N PHE A 156 2.56 -32.04 6.87
CA PHE A 156 1.83 -31.15 5.98
C PHE A 156 1.88 -31.67 4.54
N GLN A 157 1.03 -31.11 3.69
CA GLN A 157 0.97 -31.49 2.28
C GLN A 157 0.51 -30.34 1.38
N THR A 158 0.87 -30.45 0.10
CA THR A 158 0.30 -29.69 -1.00
C THR A 158 -0.61 -30.60 -1.81
N VAL A 159 -1.80 -30.13 -2.16
CA VAL A 159 -2.71 -30.77 -3.11
C VAL A 159 -2.93 -29.78 -4.27
N LEU A 160 -2.52 -30.17 -5.47
CA LEU A 160 -2.86 -29.47 -6.70
C LEU A 160 -4.13 -30.09 -7.28
N LEU A 161 -5.07 -29.24 -7.68
CA LEU A 161 -6.35 -29.64 -8.27
C LEU A 161 -6.38 -29.30 -9.76
N ASP A 162 -7.16 -30.06 -10.52
CA ASP A 162 -7.33 -29.90 -11.98
C ASP A 162 -8.00 -28.58 -12.40
N ASP A 163 -8.68 -27.90 -11.47
CA ASP A 163 -9.21 -26.54 -11.63
C ASP A 163 -8.17 -25.43 -11.48
N GLY A 164 -6.91 -25.78 -11.20
CA GLY A 164 -5.79 -24.85 -11.00
C GLY A 164 -5.69 -24.29 -9.58
N SER A 165 -6.56 -24.69 -8.66
CA SER A 165 -6.43 -24.32 -7.25
C SER A 165 -5.37 -25.17 -6.53
N VAL A 166 -4.75 -24.56 -5.53
CA VAL A 166 -3.70 -25.17 -4.71
C VAL A 166 -4.18 -25.20 -3.27
N LEU A 167 -4.12 -26.35 -2.62
CA LEU A 167 -4.49 -26.52 -1.23
C LEU A 167 -3.27 -26.93 -0.40
N PHE A 168 -2.91 -26.13 0.59
CA PHE A 168 -1.98 -26.51 1.64
C PHE A 168 -2.77 -27.05 2.82
N GLN A 169 -2.35 -28.17 3.39
CA GLN A 169 -2.99 -28.76 4.57
C GLN A 169 -1.96 -29.12 5.62
N TYR A 170 -2.25 -28.78 6.87
CA TYR A 170 -1.36 -28.95 8.02
C TYR A 170 -2.03 -29.91 9.00
N LEU A 171 -1.56 -31.16 9.08
CA LEU A 171 -2.14 -32.16 9.98
C LEU A 171 -1.60 -32.01 11.40
N SER A 172 -0.28 -31.85 11.51
CA SER A 172 0.42 -31.74 12.78
C SER A 172 1.65 -30.86 12.61
N MET A 173 1.60 -29.66 13.15
CA MET A 173 2.67 -28.66 13.15
C MET A 173 3.09 -28.46 14.60
N GLU A 174 3.87 -29.42 15.13
CA GLU A 174 4.29 -29.37 16.53
C GLU A 174 4.93 -28.02 16.86
N ASP A 175 4.42 -27.39 17.93
CA ASP A 175 4.80 -26.06 18.38
C ASP A 175 6.31 -26.00 18.67
N SER A 176 7.03 -25.48 17.69
CA SER A 176 8.46 -25.25 17.74
C SER A 176 8.76 -23.89 17.14
N VAL A 177 9.83 -23.27 17.62
CA VAL A 177 10.36 -21.99 17.11
C VAL A 177 10.59 -21.96 15.59
N TYR A 178 10.62 -23.13 14.93
CA TYR A 178 10.85 -23.25 13.50
C TYR A 178 9.58 -23.07 12.65
N VAL A 179 8.37 -23.20 13.23
CA VAL A 179 7.13 -22.84 12.51
C VAL A 179 7.19 -21.36 12.10
N ASP A 180 7.64 -20.52 13.02
CA ASP A 180 7.83 -19.08 12.81
C ASP A 180 9.14 -18.73 12.08
N SER A 181 9.90 -19.72 11.60
CA SER A 181 11.09 -19.53 10.75
C SER A 181 10.88 -20.23 9.41
N SER A 182 9.79 -19.86 8.75
CA SER A 182 9.37 -20.42 7.47
C SER A 182 8.78 -19.36 6.55
N SER A 183 8.63 -19.73 5.28
CA SER A 183 7.82 -18.98 4.30
C SER A 183 6.71 -19.86 3.77
N VAL A 184 5.51 -19.30 3.68
CA VAL A 184 4.34 -19.96 3.11
C VAL A 184 3.70 -19.05 2.08
N GLY A 185 3.44 -19.58 0.89
CA GLY A 185 2.83 -18.82 -0.20
C GLY A 185 3.04 -19.48 -1.56
N ILE A 186 2.64 -18.75 -2.61
CA ILE A 186 2.86 -19.11 -4.00
C ILE A 186 3.46 -17.93 -4.77
N GLU A 187 4.23 -18.19 -5.82
CA GLU A 187 4.77 -17.12 -6.67
C GLU A 187 4.98 -17.57 -8.12
N ASN A 188 4.99 -16.61 -9.03
CA ASN A 188 5.19 -16.84 -10.45
C ASN A 188 6.63 -17.27 -10.78
N CYS A 189 6.89 -17.50 -12.06
CA CYS A 189 8.15 -18.06 -12.53
C CYS A 189 9.31 -17.06 -12.56
N GLU A 190 8.99 -15.77 -12.52
CA GLU A 190 9.92 -14.66 -12.52
C GLU A 190 10.22 -14.17 -11.08
N GLY A 191 9.40 -14.54 -10.10
CA GLY A 191 9.56 -14.18 -8.69
C GLY A 191 9.22 -12.71 -8.39
N ASP A 192 8.49 -12.04 -9.28
CA ASP A 192 8.06 -10.64 -9.14
C ASP A 192 6.57 -10.51 -8.80
N ILE A 193 5.78 -11.57 -8.98
CA ILE A 193 4.37 -11.65 -8.56
C ILE A 193 4.18 -12.87 -7.66
N GLY A 194 3.57 -12.69 -6.50
CA GLY A 194 3.29 -13.78 -5.60
C GLY A 194 2.36 -13.40 -4.47
N LEU A 195 1.82 -14.41 -3.80
CA LEU A 195 0.89 -14.27 -2.70
C LEU A 195 1.46 -14.93 -1.44
N PRO A 196 2.06 -14.16 -0.51
CA PRO A 196 2.50 -14.68 0.78
C PRO A 196 1.30 -14.93 1.70
N PHE A 197 1.29 -16.08 2.36
CA PHE A 197 0.38 -16.39 3.46
C PHE A 197 1.04 -16.13 4.83
N SER A 198 2.31 -16.51 4.96
CA SER A 198 3.10 -16.26 6.18
C SER A 198 4.58 -16.10 5.87
N PHE A 199 5.25 -15.21 6.58
CA PHE A 199 6.71 -15.08 6.55
C PHE A 199 7.24 -14.82 7.95
N ASN A 200 8.16 -15.66 8.41
CA ASN A 200 8.74 -15.57 9.77
C ASN A 200 7.66 -15.44 10.87
N GLY A 201 6.64 -16.31 10.83
CA GLY A 201 5.55 -16.31 11.81
C GLY A 201 4.67 -15.06 11.76
N THR A 202 4.69 -14.32 10.65
CA THR A 202 3.82 -13.15 10.44
C THR A 202 2.78 -13.46 9.35
N PRO A 203 1.47 -13.38 9.64
CA PRO A 203 0.88 -13.03 10.94
C PRO A 203 1.09 -14.12 12.01
N GLU A 204 1.12 -13.72 13.28
CA GLU A 204 1.30 -14.66 14.41
C GLU A 204 0.18 -15.71 14.42
N GLY A 205 0.55 -16.99 14.61
CA GLY A 205 -0.41 -18.10 14.58
C GLY A 205 -0.99 -18.37 13.19
N ALA A 206 -0.30 -17.98 12.11
CA ALA A 206 -0.75 -18.26 10.75
C ALA A 206 -0.93 -19.78 10.49
N ILE A 207 -0.02 -20.60 11.01
CA ILE A 207 0.03 -22.04 10.80
C ILE A 207 -0.35 -22.76 12.10
N GLU A 208 -1.27 -23.73 12.02
CA GLU A 208 -1.70 -24.54 13.16
C GLU A 208 -2.15 -25.95 12.69
N ASP A 209 -2.35 -26.84 13.65
CA ASP A 209 -2.92 -28.17 13.39
C ASP A 209 -4.33 -28.08 12.78
N SER A 210 -4.61 -28.98 11.85
CA SER A 210 -5.91 -29.06 11.15
C SER A 210 -6.28 -27.80 10.37
N LEU A 211 -5.29 -27.03 9.91
CA LEU A 211 -5.49 -25.90 9.03
C LEU A 211 -5.47 -26.34 7.56
N ALA A 212 -6.35 -25.75 6.75
CA ALA A 212 -6.28 -25.81 5.30
C ALA A 212 -6.26 -24.39 4.70
N VAL A 213 -5.40 -24.16 3.71
CA VAL A 213 -5.27 -22.89 3.00
C VAL A 213 -5.40 -23.15 1.52
N ARG A 214 -6.42 -22.57 0.87
CA ARG A 214 -6.67 -22.73 -0.56
C ARG A 214 -6.29 -21.45 -1.29
N PHE A 215 -5.36 -21.56 -2.24
CA PHE A 215 -5.03 -20.55 -3.23
C PHE A 215 -5.82 -20.81 -4.51
N TYR A 216 -6.47 -19.78 -5.04
CA TYR A 216 -7.35 -19.91 -6.20
C TYR A 216 -7.46 -18.60 -6.95
N THR A 217 -7.94 -18.68 -8.20
CA THR A 217 -8.35 -17.52 -9.00
C THR A 217 -9.85 -17.53 -9.18
N VAL A 218 -10.42 -16.39 -9.57
CA VAL A 218 -11.83 -16.22 -9.89
C VAL A 218 -12.01 -15.88 -11.37
N THR A 219 -13.23 -16.04 -11.88
CA THR A 219 -13.54 -15.79 -13.30
C THR A 219 -13.91 -14.35 -13.54
N HIS A 220 -14.78 -13.80 -12.69
CA HIS A 220 -15.35 -12.47 -12.83
C HIS A 220 -15.07 -11.63 -11.59
N ASP A 221 -14.15 -10.66 -11.70
CA ASP A 221 -13.78 -9.80 -10.58
C ASP A 221 -13.03 -8.55 -11.06
N VAL A 222 -13.59 -7.38 -10.78
CA VAL A 222 -12.99 -6.09 -11.12
C VAL A 222 -13.10 -5.17 -9.91
N ASN A 223 -11.97 -4.64 -9.45
CA ASN A 223 -11.93 -3.79 -8.28
C ASN A 223 -11.35 -2.40 -8.62
N PRO A 224 -11.82 -1.32 -7.99
CA PRO A 224 -11.11 -0.05 -7.97
C PRO A 224 -9.86 -0.17 -7.11
N ILE A 225 -8.70 0.25 -7.64
CA ILE A 225 -7.39 0.03 -7.00
C ILE A 225 -6.72 1.32 -6.53
N VAL A 226 -6.85 2.43 -7.26
CA VAL A 226 -6.17 3.70 -6.94
C VAL A 226 -7.09 4.87 -7.28
N ILE A 227 -7.24 5.81 -6.33
CA ILE A 227 -7.89 7.10 -6.59
C ILE A 227 -6.81 8.11 -6.96
N HIS A 228 -6.85 8.61 -8.18
CA HIS A 228 -5.91 9.63 -8.65
C HIS A 228 -6.42 11.03 -8.33
N SER A 229 -7.72 11.25 -8.53
CA SER A 229 -8.39 12.51 -8.23
C SER A 229 -9.77 12.27 -7.62
N PRO A 230 -10.21 13.10 -6.66
CA PRO A 230 -9.47 14.21 -6.06
C PRO A 230 -8.36 13.77 -5.10
N LEU A 231 -7.42 14.68 -4.81
CA LEU A 231 -6.44 14.54 -3.74
C LEU A 231 -7.11 14.60 -2.36
N THR A 232 -6.35 14.43 -1.28
CA THR A 232 -6.87 14.53 0.09
C THR A 232 -7.26 15.94 0.50
N GLU A 233 -6.73 16.94 -0.19
CA GLU A 233 -7.04 18.36 0.01
C GLU A 233 -7.27 18.98 -1.36
N GLU A 234 -8.37 19.72 -1.49
CA GLU A 234 -8.80 20.32 -2.75
C GLU A 234 -9.27 21.76 -2.57
N PHE A 235 -9.15 22.53 -3.65
CA PHE A 235 -9.69 23.87 -3.68
C PHE A 235 -11.21 23.87 -3.83
N THR A 236 -11.87 24.69 -3.02
CA THR A 236 -13.29 24.99 -3.19
C THR A 236 -13.54 25.72 -4.52
N SER A 237 -14.67 25.43 -5.15
CA SER A 237 -15.14 26.08 -6.37
C SER A 237 -14.23 25.92 -7.60
N VAL A 238 -13.22 25.05 -7.53
CA VAL A 238 -12.37 24.73 -8.67
C VAL A 238 -12.81 23.38 -9.24
N PRO A 239 -13.24 23.33 -10.51
CA PRO A 239 -13.49 22.10 -11.25
C PRO A 239 -12.48 20.97 -11.01
N ARG A 240 -12.99 19.76 -10.75
CA ARG A 240 -12.21 18.53 -10.63
C ARG A 240 -12.90 17.39 -11.36
N ASN A 241 -12.16 16.64 -12.18
CA ASN A 241 -12.61 15.34 -12.66
C ASN A 241 -12.19 14.29 -11.64
N PRO A 242 -13.12 13.54 -11.01
CA PRO A 242 -12.76 12.34 -10.28
C PRO A 242 -12.12 11.32 -11.23
N ILE A 243 -11.04 10.67 -10.78
CA ILE A 243 -10.28 9.71 -11.58
C ILE A 243 -9.90 8.51 -10.70
N VAL A 244 -10.17 7.30 -11.19
CA VAL A 244 -9.83 6.05 -10.50
C VAL A 244 -9.25 5.04 -11.49
N SER A 245 -8.25 4.28 -11.07
CA SER A 245 -7.83 3.06 -11.78
C SER A 245 -8.60 1.86 -11.29
N ILE A 246 -9.05 1.01 -12.21
CA ILE A 246 -9.68 -0.28 -11.92
C ILE A 246 -8.84 -1.42 -12.51
N LYS A 247 -8.83 -2.57 -11.86
CA LYS A 247 -8.12 -3.77 -12.32
C LYS A 247 -9.07 -4.96 -12.39
N ASN A 248 -8.99 -5.70 -13.49
CA ASN A 248 -9.70 -6.96 -13.66
C ASN A 248 -8.84 -8.10 -13.11
N TYR A 249 -9.16 -8.57 -11.91
CA TYR A 249 -8.54 -9.75 -11.30
C TYR A 249 -9.26 -11.06 -11.70
N GLY A 250 -10.22 -11.01 -12.61
CA GLY A 250 -10.84 -12.17 -13.23
C GLY A 250 -10.02 -12.75 -14.37
N SER A 251 -10.35 -13.99 -14.76
CA SER A 251 -9.85 -14.63 -15.97
C SER A 251 -10.69 -14.33 -17.21
N ALA A 252 -11.89 -13.75 -17.05
CA ALA A 252 -12.74 -13.30 -18.15
C ALA A 252 -12.53 -11.81 -18.46
N SER A 253 -12.70 -11.43 -19.73
CA SER A 253 -12.83 -10.02 -20.09
C SER A 253 -14.18 -9.49 -19.63
N GLU A 254 -14.20 -8.25 -19.13
CA GLU A 254 -15.36 -7.64 -18.49
C GLU A 254 -15.76 -6.31 -19.13
N SER A 255 -17.01 -5.91 -18.89
CA SER A 255 -17.47 -4.55 -19.19
C SER A 255 -18.12 -3.92 -17.95
N PRO A 256 -17.32 -3.55 -16.94
CA PRO A 256 -17.83 -3.06 -15.67
C PRO A 256 -18.50 -1.69 -15.79
N THR A 257 -19.48 -1.47 -14.94
CA THR A 257 -20.01 -0.14 -14.66
C THR A 257 -19.33 0.40 -13.42
N VAL A 258 -18.64 1.54 -13.53
CA VAL A 258 -17.98 2.21 -12.41
C VAL A 258 -18.79 3.45 -12.04
N THR A 259 -19.16 3.56 -10.77
CA THR A 259 -19.94 4.67 -10.23
C THR A 259 -19.08 5.47 -9.26
N CYS A 260 -19.02 6.79 -9.46
CA CYS A 260 -18.44 7.74 -8.51
C CYS A 260 -19.58 8.45 -7.77
N ILE A 261 -19.54 8.45 -6.44
CA ILE A 261 -20.45 9.22 -5.59
C ILE A 261 -19.61 10.05 -4.63
N VAL A 262 -19.88 11.36 -4.57
CA VAL A 262 -19.37 12.22 -3.49
C VAL A 262 -20.47 12.42 -2.48
N MET A 263 -20.18 12.14 -1.21
CA MET A 263 -21.09 12.30 -0.09
C MET A 263 -20.56 13.34 0.89
N ASP A 264 -21.44 14.18 1.43
CA ASP A 264 -21.12 14.98 2.60
C ASP A 264 -20.78 14.06 3.78
N SER A 265 -19.65 14.28 4.45
CA SER A 265 -19.14 13.35 5.47
C SER A 265 -19.95 13.33 6.77
N LEU A 266 -20.78 14.34 7.02
CA LEU A 266 -21.59 14.43 8.24
C LEU A 266 -22.99 13.86 8.05
N THR A 267 -23.59 14.12 6.89
CA THR A 267 -24.98 13.77 6.58
C THR A 267 -25.09 12.49 5.75
N HIS A 268 -24.00 12.06 5.11
CA HIS A 268 -23.96 10.97 4.12
C HIS A 268 -24.92 11.18 2.94
N VAL A 269 -25.30 12.43 2.66
CA VAL A 269 -26.12 12.80 1.51
C VAL A 269 -25.23 12.88 0.28
N PRO A 270 -25.59 12.24 -0.85
CA PRO A 270 -24.85 12.38 -2.09
C PRO A 270 -24.99 13.82 -2.64
N ILE A 271 -23.86 14.45 -2.91
CA ILE A 271 -23.74 15.80 -3.47
C ILE A 271 -23.24 15.80 -4.92
N TYR A 272 -22.66 14.69 -5.37
CA TYR A 272 -22.29 14.43 -6.76
C TYR A 272 -22.46 12.94 -7.06
N GLY A 273 -22.79 12.61 -8.31
CA GLY A 273 -22.86 11.24 -8.78
C GLY A 273 -22.66 11.16 -10.29
N ASP A 274 -21.81 10.24 -10.72
CA ASP A 274 -21.59 9.95 -12.13
C ASP A 274 -21.26 8.47 -12.34
N THR A 275 -21.50 7.97 -13.55
CA THR A 275 -21.34 6.56 -13.89
C THR A 275 -20.72 6.41 -15.27
N VAL A 276 -19.68 5.58 -15.36
CA VAL A 276 -18.97 5.27 -16.60
C VAL A 276 -19.00 3.77 -16.83
N VAL A 277 -19.27 3.35 -18.07
CA VAL A 277 -19.13 1.96 -18.49
C VAL A 277 -17.78 1.79 -19.17
N VAL A 278 -16.95 0.90 -18.65
CA VAL A 278 -15.69 0.50 -19.29
C VAL A 278 -16.00 -0.70 -20.18
N ALA A 279 -15.73 -0.60 -21.47
CA ALA A 279 -15.97 -1.68 -22.42
C ALA A 279 -14.72 -2.54 -22.59
N ASP A 280 -14.93 -3.86 -22.71
CA ASP A 280 -13.91 -4.84 -23.11
C ASP A 280 -12.59 -4.77 -22.29
N LEU A 281 -12.68 -4.60 -20.97
CA LEU A 281 -11.52 -4.68 -20.08
C LEU A 281 -10.99 -6.11 -20.07
N GLY A 282 -9.79 -6.33 -20.62
CA GLY A 282 -9.15 -7.63 -20.70
C GLY A 282 -8.97 -8.29 -19.33
N ALA A 283 -8.86 -9.62 -19.32
CA ALA A 283 -8.51 -10.35 -18.11
C ALA A 283 -7.11 -9.90 -17.65
N ARG A 284 -6.95 -9.66 -16.34
CA ARG A 284 -5.70 -9.18 -15.72
C ARG A 284 -5.29 -7.75 -16.10
N ASP A 285 -6.07 -7.05 -16.92
CA ASP A 285 -5.78 -5.69 -17.36
C ASP A 285 -6.25 -4.62 -16.36
N THR A 286 -5.72 -3.42 -16.52
CA THR A 286 -6.10 -2.22 -15.76
C THR A 286 -6.66 -1.16 -16.70
N ALA A 287 -7.62 -0.36 -16.23
CA ALA A 287 -8.14 0.79 -16.95
C ALA A 287 -8.22 2.03 -16.05
N LEU A 288 -7.90 3.19 -16.62
CA LEU A 288 -8.11 4.49 -16.01
C LEU A 288 -9.51 4.98 -16.36
N VAL A 289 -10.29 5.37 -15.35
CA VAL A 289 -11.67 5.84 -15.50
C VAL A 289 -11.77 7.29 -15.07
N VAL A 290 -12.16 8.15 -16.01
CA VAL A 290 -12.33 9.59 -15.81
C VAL A 290 -13.82 9.93 -15.79
N PHE A 291 -14.28 10.57 -14.74
CA PHE A 291 -15.66 10.99 -14.56
C PHE A 291 -15.88 12.43 -15.01
N GLN A 292 -17.15 12.82 -15.13
CA GLN A 292 -17.53 14.22 -15.37
C GLN A 292 -16.99 15.16 -14.29
N GLU A 293 -17.00 16.45 -14.62
CA GLU A 293 -16.51 17.48 -13.71
C GLU A 293 -17.42 17.59 -12.47
N TRP A 294 -16.79 17.58 -11.31
CA TRP A 294 -17.36 17.91 -10.00
C TRP A 294 -16.80 19.26 -9.55
N ILE A 295 -17.67 20.12 -9.01
CA ILE A 295 -17.28 21.40 -8.42
C ILE A 295 -17.33 21.23 -6.89
N PRO A 296 -16.18 21.21 -6.18
CA PRO A 296 -16.14 21.00 -4.74
C PRO A 296 -16.70 22.20 -3.96
N GLU A 297 -17.49 21.93 -2.92
CA GLU A 297 -17.94 22.93 -1.93
C GLU A 297 -17.14 22.78 -0.63
N GLU A 298 -16.92 23.89 0.10
CA GLU A 298 -16.15 23.88 1.35
C GLU A 298 -16.71 22.87 2.36
N GLY A 299 -15.81 22.08 2.95
CA GLY A 299 -16.18 21.07 3.94
C GLY A 299 -15.31 19.82 3.85
N ILE A 300 -15.84 18.72 4.38
CA ILE A 300 -15.23 17.40 4.26
C ILE A 300 -16.23 16.49 3.58
N CYS A 301 -15.80 15.84 2.50
CA CYS A 301 -16.62 14.87 1.77
C CYS A 301 -15.91 13.52 1.66
N LEU A 302 -16.69 12.48 1.39
CA LEU A 302 -16.22 11.15 1.04
C LEU A 302 -16.46 10.95 -0.46
N VAL A 303 -15.39 10.78 -1.23
CA VAL A 303 -15.46 10.36 -2.64
C VAL A 303 -15.34 8.86 -2.68
N GLN A 304 -16.34 8.19 -3.24
CA GLN A 304 -16.42 6.74 -3.29
C GLN A 304 -16.59 6.28 -4.74
N PHE A 305 -15.77 5.31 -5.14
CA PHE A 305 -15.87 4.61 -6.41
C PHE A 305 -16.35 3.19 -6.15
N THR A 306 -17.38 2.77 -6.86
CA THR A 306 -17.93 1.42 -6.77
C THR A 306 -17.97 0.81 -8.16
N VAL A 307 -17.39 -0.38 -8.31
CA VAL A 307 -17.47 -1.20 -9.52
C VAL A 307 -18.70 -2.11 -9.42
N THR A 308 -19.39 -2.33 -10.53
CA THR A 308 -20.52 -3.25 -10.62
C THR A 308 -20.39 -4.09 -11.89
N LEU A 309 -20.48 -5.41 -11.72
CA LEU A 309 -20.47 -6.40 -12.78
C LEU A 309 -21.82 -7.13 -12.86
N SER A 310 -22.10 -7.72 -14.03
CA SER A 310 -23.30 -8.56 -14.22
C SER A 310 -23.19 -9.91 -13.50
N SER A 311 -21.97 -10.41 -13.35
CA SER A 311 -21.57 -11.55 -12.53
C SER A 311 -20.32 -11.11 -11.79
N ASN A 312 -20.28 -11.23 -10.46
CA ASN A 312 -19.09 -10.97 -9.67
C ASN A 312 -18.87 -12.14 -8.69
N ASP A 313 -17.72 -12.76 -8.78
CA ASP A 313 -17.33 -13.89 -7.92
C ASP A 313 -16.87 -13.42 -6.54
N ASP A 314 -16.37 -12.17 -6.43
CA ASP A 314 -16.04 -11.56 -5.15
C ASP A 314 -16.35 -10.05 -5.11
N ALA A 315 -17.35 -9.68 -4.31
CA ALA A 315 -17.75 -8.28 -4.13
C ALA A 315 -17.06 -7.56 -2.95
N SER A 316 -16.13 -8.23 -2.25
CA SER A 316 -15.55 -7.69 -1.01
C SER A 316 -14.71 -6.43 -1.21
N LEU A 317 -14.13 -6.24 -2.40
CA LEU A 317 -13.25 -5.13 -2.76
C LEU A 317 -13.82 -4.24 -3.87
N ASP A 318 -15.12 -4.31 -4.15
CA ASP A 318 -15.77 -3.55 -5.23
C ASP A 318 -15.86 -2.04 -4.96
N THR A 319 -15.49 -1.57 -3.78
CA THR A 319 -15.65 -0.18 -3.37
C THR A 319 -14.37 0.37 -2.75
N LEU A 320 -13.93 1.53 -3.26
CA LEU A 320 -12.78 2.28 -2.76
C LEU A 320 -13.22 3.73 -2.47
N GLY A 321 -12.74 4.32 -1.37
CA GLY A 321 -13.11 5.69 -1.02
C GLY A 321 -11.99 6.50 -0.39
N ARG A 322 -12.08 7.82 -0.53
CA ARG A 322 -11.14 8.82 0.01
C ARG A 322 -11.92 9.97 0.65
N TYR A 323 -11.52 10.35 1.87
CA TYR A 323 -11.95 11.61 2.46
C TYR A 323 -11.16 12.76 1.87
N VAL A 324 -11.87 13.83 1.52
CA VAL A 324 -11.31 15.03 0.90
C VAL A 324 -11.71 16.23 1.73
N ARG A 325 -10.71 17.02 2.14
CA ARG A 325 -10.92 18.34 2.72
C ARG A 325 -10.97 19.35 1.59
N VAL A 326 -12.07 20.09 1.50
CA VAL A 326 -12.26 21.15 0.52
C VAL A 326 -12.20 22.49 1.23
N SER A 327 -11.25 23.33 0.85
CA SER A 327 -11.03 24.66 1.43
C SER A 327 -10.39 25.61 0.44
N LYS A 328 -10.18 26.87 0.84
CA LYS A 328 -9.26 27.79 0.16
C LYS A 328 -7.83 27.66 0.68
N HIS A 329 -7.51 26.59 1.39
CA HIS A 329 -6.15 26.21 1.74
C HIS A 329 -5.96 24.80 1.23
N ALA A 330 -5.08 24.64 0.24
CA ALA A 330 -4.75 23.35 -0.38
C ALA A 330 -3.45 23.47 -1.17
N ASP A 331 -3.00 22.34 -1.72
CA ASP A 331 -1.89 22.28 -2.66
C ASP A 331 -2.39 22.47 -4.09
N MET A 332 -1.78 23.41 -4.82
CA MET A 332 -1.77 23.34 -6.28
C MET A 332 -0.82 22.23 -6.70
N ALA A 333 -1.34 21.24 -7.41
CA ALA A 333 -0.65 20.04 -7.83
C ALA A 333 -1.10 19.67 -9.25
N HIS A 334 -0.17 19.07 -10.00
CA HIS A 334 -0.40 18.42 -11.31
C HIS A 334 -0.11 16.92 -11.20
N ASP A 335 -0.26 16.40 -9.98
CA ASP A 335 0.12 15.03 -9.64
C ASP A 335 -0.92 14.38 -8.73
N ASP A 336 -0.96 13.06 -8.76
CA ASP A 336 -1.94 12.26 -8.01
C ASP A 336 -1.50 11.89 -6.57
N GLY A 337 -0.30 12.31 -6.17
CA GLY A 337 0.34 11.99 -4.89
C GLY A 337 1.21 10.73 -4.89
N THR A 338 1.28 10.03 -6.01
CA THR A 338 2.14 8.87 -6.25
C THR A 338 3.24 9.26 -7.24
N SER A 339 4.39 8.59 -7.16
CA SER A 339 5.47 8.80 -8.11
C SER A 339 5.83 7.49 -8.76
N GLU A 340 5.78 7.46 -10.10
CA GLU A 340 6.10 6.30 -10.92
C GLU A 340 7.60 6.26 -11.29
N GLY A 341 8.35 7.31 -10.98
CA GLY A 341 9.78 7.34 -11.24
C GLY A 341 10.55 8.45 -10.52
N TRP A 342 11.86 8.23 -10.39
CA TRP A 342 12.79 9.18 -9.75
C TRP A 342 13.84 9.64 -10.74
N TYR A 343 13.94 10.95 -10.95
CA TYR A 343 14.80 11.51 -11.99
C TYR A 343 15.70 12.61 -11.47
N ILE A 344 16.80 12.83 -12.19
CA ILE A 344 17.70 13.95 -11.98
C ILE A 344 18.04 14.55 -13.33
N VAL A 345 18.03 15.88 -13.41
CA VAL A 345 18.56 16.58 -14.58
C VAL A 345 20.08 16.51 -14.51
N SER A 346 20.72 15.97 -15.56
CA SER A 346 22.18 15.83 -15.63
C SER A 346 22.75 16.66 -16.79
N GLY A 347 23.93 17.23 -16.57
CA GLY A 347 24.60 18.08 -17.54
C GLY A 347 26.04 18.38 -17.15
N SER A 348 26.63 19.40 -17.77
CA SER A 348 28.01 19.79 -17.49
C SER A 348 28.15 20.37 -16.07
N PRO A 349 29.26 20.16 -15.34
CA PRO A 349 29.49 20.73 -14.00
C PRO A 349 29.55 22.27 -13.92
N ILE A 350 29.41 22.97 -15.05
CA ILE A 350 29.34 24.44 -15.12
C ILE A 350 27.95 24.95 -15.49
N SER A 351 27.04 24.03 -15.80
CA SER A 351 25.66 24.34 -16.19
C SER A 351 24.80 24.56 -14.95
N THR A 352 23.87 25.51 -15.03
CA THR A 352 22.77 25.59 -14.07
C THR A 352 21.75 24.52 -14.47
N LEU A 353 21.58 23.52 -13.61
CA LEU A 353 20.60 22.44 -13.80
C LEU A 353 19.39 22.78 -12.94
N ALA A 354 18.20 22.83 -13.55
CA ALA A 354 16.99 23.16 -12.82
C ALA A 354 15.75 22.48 -13.41
N ILE A 355 14.74 22.33 -12.56
CA ILE A 355 13.37 21.99 -12.94
C ILE A 355 12.46 23.12 -12.50
N THR A 356 11.35 23.28 -13.21
CA THR A 356 10.33 24.25 -12.83
C THR A 356 8.95 23.71 -13.15
N VAL A 357 7.97 24.10 -12.34
CA VAL A 357 6.56 23.81 -12.57
C VAL A 357 5.77 25.11 -12.55
N ARG A 358 4.91 25.24 -13.55
CA ARG A 358 3.98 26.35 -13.72
C ARG A 358 2.66 26.03 -13.02
N PHE A 359 2.14 26.98 -12.24
CA PHE A 359 0.85 26.86 -11.57
C PHE A 359 -0.06 28.02 -11.95
N GLN A 360 -1.36 27.71 -12.03
CA GLN A 360 -2.41 28.69 -12.20
C GLN A 360 -3.20 28.81 -10.89
N PRO A 361 -3.04 29.90 -10.13
CA PRO A 361 -3.76 30.11 -8.88
C PRO A 361 -5.28 30.17 -9.11
N PRO A 362 -6.09 29.51 -8.25
CA PRO A 362 -7.54 29.46 -8.39
C PRO A 362 -8.26 30.75 -7.97
N TYR A 363 -7.61 31.60 -7.18
CA TYR A 363 -8.13 32.90 -6.76
C TYR A 363 -6.99 33.90 -6.57
N ALA A 364 -7.35 35.18 -6.58
CA ALA A 364 -6.44 36.26 -6.23
C ALA A 364 -7.16 37.34 -5.39
N PRO A 365 -6.43 38.02 -4.49
CA PRO A 365 -5.05 37.73 -4.11
C PRO A 365 -4.95 36.42 -3.29
N PHE A 366 -3.76 35.84 -3.21
CA PHE A 366 -3.50 34.62 -2.44
C PHE A 366 -2.15 34.72 -1.73
N HIS A 367 -1.98 33.92 -0.67
CA HIS A 367 -0.73 33.78 0.06
C HIS A 367 -0.07 32.45 -0.30
N VAL A 368 1.25 32.46 -0.53
CA VAL A 368 2.05 31.25 -0.74
C VAL A 368 2.74 30.90 0.56
N VAL A 369 2.37 29.74 1.11
CA VAL A 369 2.88 29.23 2.40
C VAL A 369 4.19 28.49 2.20
N ARG A 370 4.24 27.58 1.22
CA ARG A 370 5.45 26.78 0.93
C ARG A 370 5.42 26.14 -0.45
N GLY A 371 6.60 25.91 -1.00
CA GLY A 371 6.82 24.96 -2.08
C GLY A 371 7.19 23.58 -1.55
N LYS A 372 6.68 22.53 -2.19
CA LYS A 372 6.95 21.14 -1.86
C LYS A 372 7.55 20.47 -3.08
N ILE A 373 8.66 19.74 -2.91
CA ILE A 373 9.29 18.97 -3.99
C ILE A 373 9.53 17.54 -3.49
N LEU A 374 8.89 16.55 -4.10
CA LEU A 374 9.07 15.16 -3.68
C LEU A 374 10.45 14.65 -4.09
N VAL A 375 11.24 14.17 -3.12
CA VAL A 375 12.62 13.70 -3.36
C VAL A 375 12.88 12.32 -2.78
N SER A 376 13.72 11.52 -3.45
CA SER A 376 14.03 10.14 -3.01
C SER A 376 15.02 10.08 -1.85
N ASN A 377 15.75 11.17 -1.59
CA ASN A 377 16.83 11.23 -0.63
C ASN A 377 16.97 12.63 -0.02
N THR A 378 17.89 12.79 0.94
CA THR A 378 18.06 14.02 1.72
C THR A 378 19.10 14.98 1.12
N LEU A 379 19.53 14.78 -0.13
CA LEU A 379 20.47 15.71 -0.78
C LEU A 379 19.75 17.04 -1.05
N PRO A 380 20.44 18.18 -0.89
CA PRO A 380 19.81 19.49 -1.02
C PRO A 380 19.76 19.97 -2.48
N PHE A 381 18.74 20.75 -2.78
CA PHE A 381 18.80 21.77 -3.81
C PHE A 381 19.65 22.94 -3.33
N GLU A 382 20.32 23.64 -4.25
CA GLU A 382 21.06 24.86 -3.94
C GLU A 382 20.07 25.98 -3.58
N GLU A 383 19.06 26.15 -4.43
CA GLU A 383 18.09 27.25 -4.35
C GLU A 383 16.72 26.80 -4.86
N VAL A 384 15.66 27.30 -4.25
CA VAL A 384 14.28 27.17 -4.74
C VAL A 384 13.68 28.57 -4.85
N TYR A 385 13.21 28.91 -6.04
CA TYR A 385 12.68 30.21 -6.41
C TYR A 385 11.16 30.15 -6.55
N LEU A 386 10.50 31.18 -6.04
CA LEU A 386 9.12 31.50 -6.37
C LEU A 386 9.12 32.72 -7.28
N SER A 387 8.65 32.58 -8.51
CA SER A 387 8.85 33.60 -9.56
C SER A 387 7.57 33.87 -10.35
N PRO A 388 7.38 35.10 -10.87
CA PRO A 388 6.39 35.37 -11.90
C PRO A 388 6.85 34.82 -13.26
N ASP A 389 5.99 34.97 -14.27
CA ASP A 389 6.36 34.80 -15.67
C ASP A 389 7.24 35.96 -16.19
N ASP A 390 8.21 35.67 -17.07
CA ASP A 390 9.10 36.65 -17.69
C ASP A 390 8.48 37.40 -18.89
N GLY A 391 7.21 37.11 -19.22
CA GLY A 391 6.46 37.63 -20.36
C GLY A 391 6.65 36.82 -21.63
N GLU A 392 7.48 35.76 -21.62
CA GLU A 392 7.70 34.82 -22.72
C GLU A 392 7.26 33.38 -22.36
N GLY A 393 6.52 33.19 -21.25
CA GLY A 393 6.04 31.86 -20.84
C GLY A 393 7.11 31.05 -20.10
N ARG A 394 7.97 31.70 -19.32
CA ARG A 394 9.10 31.10 -18.58
C ARG A 394 9.23 31.77 -17.20
N PRO A 395 9.87 31.11 -16.22
CA PRO A 395 10.10 31.74 -14.92
C PRO A 395 11.07 32.94 -14.99
N ASP A 396 10.66 34.08 -14.43
CA ASP A 396 11.52 35.25 -14.24
C ASP A 396 12.37 35.11 -12.97
N LEU A 397 13.51 34.43 -13.11
CA LEU A 397 14.44 34.21 -12.00
C LEU A 397 15.13 35.50 -11.54
N GLU A 398 15.20 36.55 -12.37
CA GLU A 398 15.83 37.84 -12.01
C GLU A 398 14.91 38.68 -11.13
N ASN A 399 13.59 38.59 -11.31
CA ASN A 399 12.57 39.31 -10.56
C ASN A 399 11.69 38.38 -9.71
N SER A 400 12.31 37.39 -9.07
CA SER A 400 11.61 36.43 -8.21
C SER A 400 11.01 37.10 -6.96
N TYR A 401 9.88 36.57 -6.48
CA TYR A 401 9.25 37.03 -5.26
C TYR A 401 10.10 36.67 -4.03
N GLU A 402 10.58 35.43 -3.96
CA GLU A 402 11.40 34.93 -2.86
C GLU A 402 12.29 33.76 -3.30
N VAL A 403 13.43 33.59 -2.63
CA VAL A 403 14.39 32.51 -2.89
C VAL A 403 14.80 31.86 -1.57
N VAL A 404 14.64 30.54 -1.50
CA VAL A 404 15.02 29.72 -0.34
C VAL A 404 16.26 28.91 -0.66
N GLN A 405 17.25 28.96 0.22
CA GLN A 405 18.56 28.33 0.02
C GLN A 405 18.63 26.96 0.73
N GLY A 406 19.33 26.00 0.13
CA GLY A 406 19.69 24.74 0.79
C GLY A 406 18.51 23.82 1.12
N VAL A 407 17.43 23.89 0.33
CA VAL A 407 16.19 23.13 0.52
C VAL A 407 16.44 21.64 0.40
N ARG A 408 16.02 20.86 1.39
CA ARG A 408 16.17 19.41 1.43
C ARG A 408 15.05 18.76 2.22
N ALA A 409 14.85 17.47 2.00
CA ALA A 409 13.98 16.66 2.83
C ALA A 409 14.70 16.15 4.09
N ASP A 410 13.94 15.94 5.16
CA ASP A 410 14.46 15.38 6.42
C ASP A 410 14.69 13.86 6.36
N ALA A 411 14.09 13.18 5.39
CA ALA A 411 14.25 11.75 5.11
C ALA A 411 14.26 11.50 3.59
N GLY A 412 14.57 10.28 3.17
CA GLY A 412 14.38 9.90 1.77
C GLY A 412 12.92 9.58 1.46
N THR A 413 12.49 9.79 0.21
CA THR A 413 11.12 9.54 -0.27
C THR A 413 10.08 10.36 0.49
N THR A 414 10.32 11.67 0.57
CA THR A 414 9.40 12.64 1.19
C THR A 414 9.59 14.03 0.58
N TRP A 415 8.75 14.97 0.97
CA TRP A 415 8.73 16.33 0.44
C TRP A 415 9.87 17.18 1.04
N ALA A 416 10.72 17.75 0.18
CA ALA A 416 11.59 18.85 0.52
C ALA A 416 10.76 20.15 0.54
N LEU A 417 10.87 20.92 1.61
CA LEU A 417 10.00 22.06 1.87
C LEU A 417 10.78 23.38 1.74
N ALA A 418 10.30 24.27 0.87
CA ALA A 418 10.73 25.64 0.75
C ALA A 418 9.67 26.54 1.38
N GLU A 419 9.90 27.09 2.56
CA GLU A 419 8.95 27.98 3.23
C GLU A 419 8.96 29.36 2.56
N PHE A 420 7.77 29.90 2.29
CA PHE A 420 7.58 31.23 1.69
C PHE A 420 6.68 32.09 2.59
N ASP A 421 6.74 33.41 2.44
CA ASP A 421 5.78 34.34 3.07
C ASP A 421 5.40 35.44 2.08
N VAL A 422 4.82 35.03 0.94
CA VAL A 422 4.56 35.90 -0.21
C VAL A 422 3.07 36.04 -0.45
N THR A 423 2.58 37.29 -0.50
CA THR A 423 1.24 37.59 -1.02
C THR A 423 1.32 38.01 -2.48
N VAL A 424 0.60 37.30 -3.34
CA VAL A 424 0.54 37.59 -4.78
C VAL A 424 -0.79 38.31 -5.08
N PRO A 425 -0.76 39.55 -5.59
CA PRO A 425 -1.96 40.39 -5.70
C PRO A 425 -2.85 40.09 -6.91
N LEU A 426 -2.31 39.40 -7.92
CA LEU A 426 -2.97 39.11 -9.19
C LEU A 426 -2.94 37.60 -9.45
N SER A 427 -3.91 37.10 -10.21
CA SER A 427 -4.01 35.68 -10.57
C SER A 427 -3.15 35.33 -11.80
N ASP A 428 -1.95 35.93 -11.89
CA ASP A 428 -1.01 35.59 -12.96
C ASP A 428 -0.37 34.22 -12.67
N GLU A 429 0.20 33.62 -13.71
CA GLU A 429 0.93 32.35 -13.58
C GLU A 429 2.09 32.50 -12.60
N ILE A 430 2.29 31.48 -11.77
CA ILE A 430 3.39 31.43 -10.80
C ILE A 430 4.24 30.19 -11.03
N TRP A 431 5.55 30.35 -10.87
CA TRP A 431 6.53 29.30 -11.15
C TRP A 431 7.29 28.94 -9.88
N LEU A 432 7.39 27.63 -9.61
CA LEU A 432 8.27 27.08 -8.58
C LEU A 432 9.48 26.45 -9.27
N THR A 433 10.67 27.02 -9.08
CA THR A 433 11.90 26.55 -9.74
C THR A 433 12.91 26.03 -8.73
N ALA A 434 13.42 24.82 -8.93
CA ALA A 434 14.43 24.21 -8.08
C ALA A 434 15.77 24.04 -8.82
N ILE A 435 16.85 24.55 -8.24
CA ILE A 435 18.19 24.53 -8.82
C ILE A 435 19.08 23.51 -8.10
N TRP A 436 19.70 22.61 -8.86
CA TRP A 436 20.69 21.67 -8.33
C TRP A 436 22.04 22.35 -8.07
N PRO A 437 22.83 21.86 -7.10
CA PRO A 437 24.18 22.32 -6.86
C PRO A 437 25.10 22.17 -8.08
N LYS A 438 25.81 23.23 -8.49
CA LYS A 438 26.69 23.20 -9.68
C LYS A 438 27.87 22.21 -9.60
N ALA A 439 28.29 21.81 -8.40
CA ALA A 439 29.47 20.96 -8.20
C ALA A 439 29.23 19.78 -7.24
N ALA A 440 27.97 19.42 -6.99
CA ALA A 440 27.60 18.28 -6.15
C ALA A 440 26.42 17.52 -6.77
N VAL A 441 26.24 16.27 -6.34
CA VAL A 441 25.04 15.51 -6.66
C VAL A 441 23.90 16.06 -5.79
N GLY A 442 22.79 16.44 -6.40
CA GLY A 442 21.58 16.81 -5.66
C GLY A 442 20.54 15.68 -5.66
N PRO A 443 19.31 15.96 -5.20
CA PRO A 443 18.29 14.94 -5.01
C PRO A 443 17.78 14.38 -6.35
N LEU A 444 17.24 13.16 -6.33
CA LEU A 444 16.33 12.72 -7.39
C LEU A 444 14.92 13.19 -7.03
N VAL A 445 14.18 13.67 -8.03
CA VAL A 445 12.83 14.22 -7.91
C VAL A 445 11.83 13.21 -8.43
N GLY A 446 10.69 13.12 -7.76
CA GLY A 446 9.58 12.30 -8.20
C GLY A 446 8.96 12.85 -9.49
N GLU A 447 8.59 11.95 -10.39
CA GLU A 447 7.76 12.23 -11.56
C GLU A 447 6.46 11.42 -11.43
N ASP A 448 5.34 12.07 -11.74
CA ASP A 448 4.04 11.44 -11.98
C ASP A 448 3.91 11.18 -13.48
N MET A 449 3.68 9.93 -13.87
CA MET A 449 3.46 9.55 -15.27
C MET A 449 2.03 9.08 -15.55
N THR A 450 1.15 9.17 -14.54
CA THR A 450 -0.25 8.79 -14.65
C THR A 450 -1.01 9.87 -15.43
N PRO A 451 -1.74 9.52 -16.51
CA PRO A 451 -2.56 10.50 -17.20
C PRO A 451 -3.66 11.11 -16.31
N PRO A 452 -4.02 12.39 -16.52
CA PRO A 452 -3.52 13.28 -17.57
C PRO A 452 -2.12 13.84 -17.28
N ILE A 453 -1.32 14.03 -18.33
CA ILE A 453 -0.08 14.80 -18.23
C ILE A 453 -0.40 16.27 -18.49
N ASP A 454 -0.34 17.11 -17.45
CA ASP A 454 -0.79 18.51 -17.44
C ASP A 454 0.11 19.44 -18.27
N SER A 455 1.28 18.94 -18.67
CA SER A 455 2.21 19.67 -19.54
C SER A 455 2.67 20.99 -18.91
N CYS A 456 2.74 21.06 -17.58
CA CYS A 456 3.16 22.24 -16.82
C CYS A 456 4.58 22.12 -16.23
N SER A 457 5.26 21.02 -16.56
CA SER A 457 6.57 20.64 -16.03
C SER A 457 7.68 20.89 -17.05
N TYR A 458 8.77 21.52 -16.62
CA TYR A 458 9.89 21.89 -17.49
C TYR A 458 11.25 21.61 -16.81
N TYR A 459 12.29 21.51 -17.61
CA TYR A 459 13.67 21.39 -17.14
C TYR A 459 14.65 22.19 -18.00
N THR A 460 15.82 22.50 -17.44
CA THR A 460 16.90 23.18 -18.16
C THR A 460 18.27 22.62 -17.78
N VAL A 461 19.18 22.66 -18.75
CA VAL A 461 20.62 22.44 -18.57
C VAL A 461 21.44 23.69 -18.92
N LEU A 462 20.77 24.78 -19.30
CA LEU A 462 21.37 26.06 -19.67
C LEU A 462 20.26 27.13 -19.75
N PRO A 463 20.02 27.92 -18.69
CA PRO A 463 19.15 29.10 -18.76
C PRO A 463 19.62 30.06 -19.87
N PRO A 464 18.71 30.73 -20.60
CA PRO A 464 17.26 30.81 -20.38
C PRO A 464 16.43 29.73 -21.10
N PHE A 465 17.06 28.67 -21.64
CA PHE A 465 16.34 27.67 -22.43
C PHE A 465 15.64 26.63 -21.56
N TRP A 466 14.33 26.52 -21.67
CA TRP A 466 13.51 25.53 -20.97
C TRP A 466 12.94 24.50 -21.94
N PHE A 467 12.97 23.24 -21.52
CA PHE A 467 12.42 22.10 -22.27
C PHE A 467 11.22 21.56 -21.50
N GLN A 468 10.08 21.48 -22.17
CA GLN A 468 8.87 20.91 -21.58
C GLN A 468 9.04 19.40 -21.41
N ARG A 469 8.63 18.90 -20.25
CA ARG A 469 8.49 17.48 -19.98
C ARG A 469 7.16 17.01 -20.57
N THR A 470 7.20 15.95 -21.37
CA THR A 470 6.03 15.44 -22.11
C THR A 470 5.62 14.03 -21.70
N THR A 471 6.40 13.40 -20.83
CA THR A 471 6.21 12.03 -20.37
C THR A 471 5.62 11.94 -18.97
N GLY A 472 5.58 13.06 -18.24
CA GLY A 472 5.19 13.11 -16.85
C GLY A 472 5.24 14.52 -16.29
N ASP A 473 4.68 14.68 -15.10
CA ASP A 473 4.68 15.90 -14.31
C ASP A 473 5.63 15.79 -13.12
N TRP A 474 6.40 16.85 -12.88
CA TRP A 474 7.25 16.89 -11.70
C TRP A 474 6.38 16.95 -10.46
N MET A 475 6.69 16.11 -9.47
CA MET A 475 6.06 16.09 -8.16
C MET A 475 6.47 17.33 -7.36
N MET A 476 5.96 18.49 -7.78
CA MET A 476 6.17 19.80 -7.20
C MET A 476 4.81 20.42 -6.94
N ARG A 477 4.63 20.95 -5.73
CA ARG A 477 3.36 21.54 -5.30
C ARG A 477 3.58 22.90 -4.66
N LEU A 478 2.57 23.76 -4.76
CA LEU A 478 2.52 25.02 -4.02
C LEU A 478 1.34 25.00 -3.06
N GLU A 479 1.63 25.11 -1.77
CA GLU A 479 0.61 25.27 -0.74
C GLU A 479 0.24 26.75 -0.65
N ILE A 480 -1.04 27.06 -0.85
CA ILE A 480 -1.55 28.43 -0.83
C ILE A 480 -2.79 28.57 0.05
N ASP A 481 -3.04 29.79 0.52
CA ASP A 481 -4.29 30.15 1.20
C ASP A 481 -4.86 31.51 0.73
N ASP A 482 -6.07 31.87 1.20
CA ASP A 482 -6.73 33.15 0.92
C ASP A 482 -6.57 34.21 2.04
N GLU A 483 -5.73 33.96 3.05
CA GLU A 483 -5.51 34.88 4.18
C GLU A 483 -4.60 36.05 3.78
N VAL A 484 -5.18 37.06 3.14
CA VAL A 484 -4.51 38.34 2.84
C VAL A 484 -4.83 39.43 3.87
N GLY A 485 -4.03 39.51 4.94
CA GLY A 485 -4.17 40.56 5.95
C GLY A 485 -2.92 40.83 6.80
N ILE A 486 -2.56 42.11 6.95
CA ILE A 486 -1.62 42.59 7.97
C ILE A 486 -2.39 42.71 9.30
N GLU A 487 -2.67 41.60 9.96
CA GLU A 487 -2.75 41.62 11.42
C GLU A 487 -1.43 41.07 11.94
N GLU A 488 -0.79 41.81 12.86
CA GLU A 488 0.44 41.38 13.52
C GLU A 488 0.28 39.91 13.94
N ARG A 489 1.07 39.03 13.34
CA ARG A 489 1.33 37.67 13.82
C ARG A 489 1.86 37.79 15.24
N THR A 490 0.97 37.92 16.20
CA THR A 490 1.18 37.20 17.44
C THR A 490 1.14 35.76 16.97
N VAL A 491 2.28 35.08 16.96
CA VAL A 491 2.32 33.61 16.85
C VAL A 491 1.60 33.07 18.09
N LYS A 492 0.28 33.18 18.09
CA LYS A 492 -0.57 32.17 18.65
C LYS A 492 -0.57 31.14 17.55
N GLU A 493 0.32 30.15 17.66
CA GLU A 493 0.00 28.83 17.16
C GLU A 493 -1.50 28.65 17.44
N LYS A 494 -2.35 28.69 16.41
CA LYS A 494 -3.68 28.10 16.53
C LYS A 494 -3.37 26.62 16.71
N ARG A 495 -3.10 26.22 17.96
CA ARG A 495 -2.92 24.82 18.34
C ARG A 495 -4.23 24.15 17.97
N HIS A 496 -4.24 23.47 16.84
CA HIS A 496 -5.39 22.73 16.40
C HIS A 496 -5.68 21.69 17.49
N ALA A 497 -6.95 21.61 17.90
CA ALA A 497 -7.37 20.59 18.84
C ALA A 497 -6.97 19.23 18.25
N PRO A 498 -6.44 18.31 19.08
CA PRO A 498 -6.02 17.01 18.59
C PRO A 498 -7.23 16.29 17.98
N ILE A 499 -7.03 15.67 16.82
CA ILE A 499 -8.04 14.86 16.14
C ILE A 499 -7.87 13.43 16.67
N LEU A 500 -8.98 12.79 17.01
CA LEU A 500 -9.05 11.38 17.36
C LEU A 500 -10.19 10.76 16.55
N LEU A 501 -9.92 9.68 15.84
CA LEU A 501 -10.88 8.96 15.00
C LEU A 501 -10.79 7.48 15.30
N CYS A 502 -11.93 6.80 15.26
CA CYS A 502 -12.04 5.36 15.48
C CYS A 502 -12.84 4.75 14.31
N ASN A 503 -12.22 3.92 13.48
CA ASN A 503 -12.87 3.29 12.32
C ASN A 503 -12.44 1.81 12.13
N PRO A 504 -13.38 0.85 11.98
CA PRO A 504 -14.82 1.05 12.02
C PRO A 504 -15.33 1.36 13.43
N ASN A 505 -16.47 2.06 13.51
CA ASN A 505 -17.16 2.31 14.77
C ASN A 505 -18.67 2.48 14.52
N PRO A 506 -19.54 1.54 14.91
CA PRO A 506 -19.24 0.34 15.72
C PRO A 506 -18.30 -0.67 15.04
N PHE A 507 -17.59 -1.48 15.83
CA PHE A 507 -16.70 -2.55 15.35
C PHE A 507 -17.02 -3.90 15.99
N THR A 508 -16.78 -5.01 15.27
CA THR A 508 -17.00 -6.39 15.74
C THR A 508 -15.70 -7.14 16.03
N SER A 509 -14.63 -6.84 15.30
CA SER A 509 -13.32 -7.50 15.41
C SER A 509 -12.20 -6.52 15.73
N THR A 510 -11.95 -5.55 14.86
CA THR A 510 -10.89 -4.55 15.02
C THR A 510 -11.38 -3.13 14.76
N VAL A 511 -10.71 -2.15 15.37
CA VAL A 511 -10.89 -0.71 15.12
C VAL A 511 -9.52 -0.05 14.98
N THR A 512 -9.39 0.79 13.96
CA THR A 512 -8.24 1.68 13.80
C THR A 512 -8.49 2.97 14.54
N ILE A 513 -7.62 3.27 15.50
CA ILE A 513 -7.62 4.51 16.27
C ILE A 513 -6.56 5.44 15.65
N THR A 514 -6.99 6.47 14.93
CA THR A 514 -6.12 7.47 14.32
C THR A 514 -6.13 8.74 15.15
N ALA A 515 -4.94 9.24 15.49
CA ALA A 515 -4.74 10.47 16.24
C ALA A 515 -3.82 11.43 15.49
N ALA A 516 -4.17 12.71 15.41
CA ALA A 516 -3.32 13.77 14.87
C ALA A 516 -3.27 14.93 15.87
N PHE A 517 -2.07 15.42 16.23
CA PHE A 517 -1.88 16.34 17.37
C PHE A 517 -0.91 17.50 17.11
N GLY A 518 -0.50 17.72 15.85
CA GLY A 518 0.11 18.97 15.37
C GLY A 518 1.51 19.33 15.88
N ALA A 519 2.07 18.60 16.85
CA ALA A 519 3.43 18.78 17.36
C ALA A 519 4.02 17.47 17.93
N ASN A 520 5.32 17.46 18.21
CA ASN A 520 6.08 16.33 18.76
C ASN A 520 5.63 15.90 20.18
N PRO A 521 5.92 14.65 20.62
CA PRO A 521 5.50 14.04 21.90
C PRO A 521 5.79 14.86 23.17
N PRO A 522 5.07 14.60 24.31
CA PRO A 522 4.33 13.37 24.62
C PRO A 522 2.84 13.41 24.30
N TRP A 523 2.35 12.29 23.77
CA TRP A 523 0.93 11.98 23.61
C TRP A 523 0.62 10.60 24.19
N LEU A 524 -0.63 10.37 24.59
CA LEU A 524 -1.08 9.12 25.22
C LEU A 524 -2.51 8.80 24.80
N ILE A 525 -2.71 7.59 24.26
CA ILE A 525 -4.04 7.07 23.93
C ILE A 525 -4.43 6.02 24.97
N LYS A 526 -5.61 6.17 25.55
CA LYS A 526 -6.19 5.24 26.52
C LYS A 526 -7.62 4.90 26.15
N VAL A 527 -8.01 3.66 26.41
CA VAL A 527 -9.40 3.20 26.26
C VAL A 527 -9.99 2.93 27.64
N TYR A 528 -11.21 3.40 27.86
CA TYR A 528 -11.95 3.28 29.12
C TYR A 528 -13.30 2.59 28.92
N ASP A 529 -13.75 1.83 29.91
CA ASP A 529 -15.13 1.34 29.99
C ASP A 529 -16.11 2.43 30.48
N VAL A 530 -17.42 2.17 30.43
CA VAL A 530 -18.46 3.10 30.92
C VAL A 530 -18.36 3.45 32.41
N ALA A 531 -17.61 2.69 33.20
CA ALA A 531 -17.36 2.97 34.62
C ALA A 531 -16.09 3.83 34.83
N GLY A 532 -15.43 4.24 33.74
CA GLY A 532 -14.20 5.03 33.76
C GLY A 532 -12.94 4.22 34.08
N ARG A 533 -13.00 2.89 34.04
CA ARG A 533 -11.82 2.03 34.26
C ARG A 533 -11.04 1.90 32.96
N MET A 534 -9.73 2.14 33.03
CA MET A 534 -8.83 1.97 31.89
C MET A 534 -8.70 0.48 31.54
N VAL A 535 -9.00 0.14 30.29
CA VAL A 535 -8.96 -1.25 29.78
C VAL A 535 -7.78 -1.49 28.84
N MET A 536 -7.34 -0.45 28.13
CA MET A 536 -6.19 -0.49 27.23
C MET A 536 -5.44 0.85 27.26
N ALA A 537 -4.13 0.81 27.06
CA ALA A 537 -3.30 1.99 26.89
C ALA A 537 -2.27 1.71 25.81
N PHE A 538 -2.10 2.66 24.89
CA PHE A 538 -1.09 2.60 23.84
C PHE A 538 0.04 3.54 24.25
N PRO A 539 1.13 3.02 24.85
CA PRO A 539 2.23 3.85 25.30
C PRO A 539 2.98 4.47 24.11
N HIS A 540 3.57 5.62 24.37
CA HIS A 540 4.39 6.38 23.43
C HIS A 540 5.48 5.50 22.78
N SER A 541 5.46 5.40 21.45
CA SER A 541 6.63 5.03 20.65
C SER A 541 7.47 6.28 20.39
N SER A 542 8.80 6.19 20.45
CA SER A 542 9.77 7.29 20.24
C SER A 542 9.80 7.91 18.82
N CYS A 543 8.68 7.81 18.09
CA CYS A 543 8.49 8.32 16.75
C CYS A 543 8.04 9.79 16.81
N SER A 544 8.76 10.66 16.09
CA SER A 544 8.53 12.11 15.98
C SER A 544 7.43 12.47 14.97
N SER A 545 6.38 11.64 14.87
CA SER A 545 5.27 11.87 13.94
C SER A 545 4.16 12.69 14.60
N SER A 546 3.62 13.67 13.88
CA SER A 546 2.46 14.48 14.28
C SER A 546 1.12 13.72 14.14
N ARG A 547 1.16 12.48 13.64
CA ARG A 547 0.02 11.56 13.46
C ARG A 547 0.40 10.12 13.83
N VAL A 548 -0.49 9.40 14.49
CA VAL A 548 -0.35 7.96 14.78
C VAL A 548 -1.64 7.22 14.47
N SER A 549 -1.53 6.02 13.91
CA SER A 549 -2.67 5.11 13.74
C SER A 549 -2.35 3.80 14.47
N VAL A 550 -3.29 3.32 15.28
CA VAL A 550 -3.15 2.09 16.04
C VAL A 550 -4.33 1.18 15.75
N LEU A 551 -4.06 -0.04 15.29
CA LEU A 551 -5.09 -1.08 15.16
C LEU A 551 -5.32 -1.73 16.53
N TRP A 552 -6.58 -1.83 16.95
CA TRP A 552 -6.98 -2.45 18.20
C TRP A 552 -8.05 -3.52 17.97
N ASP A 553 -7.91 -4.67 18.59
CA ASP A 553 -8.77 -5.86 18.41
C ASP A 553 -9.79 -6.05 19.54
N GLY A 554 -10.02 -5.02 20.36
CA GLY A 554 -10.97 -5.08 21.47
C GLY A 554 -10.51 -5.92 22.66
N ARG A 555 -9.21 -6.22 22.81
CA ARG A 555 -8.66 -6.89 24.00
C ARG A 555 -8.14 -5.90 25.05
N ASP A 556 -8.16 -6.32 26.31
CA ASP A 556 -7.54 -5.57 27.41
C ASP A 556 -6.01 -5.74 27.45
N VAL A 557 -5.34 -4.98 28.34
CA VAL A 557 -3.87 -5.06 28.55
C VAL A 557 -3.32 -6.45 28.91
N LYS A 558 -4.19 -7.44 29.20
CA LYS A 558 -3.80 -8.83 29.50
C LYS A 558 -4.14 -9.79 28.35
N GLY A 559 -4.53 -9.27 27.19
CA GLY A 559 -4.89 -10.06 26.01
C GLY A 559 -6.28 -10.70 26.09
N LYS A 560 -7.12 -10.31 27.07
CA LYS A 560 -8.46 -10.88 27.21
C LYS A 560 -9.49 -10.08 26.40
N PRO A 561 -10.39 -10.73 25.64
CA PRO A 561 -11.43 -10.02 24.89
C PRO A 561 -12.37 -9.26 25.84
N LEU A 562 -12.67 -8.02 25.48
CA LEU A 562 -13.65 -7.19 26.15
C LEU A 562 -15.08 -7.61 25.75
N ARG A 563 -16.07 -7.17 26.51
CA ARG A 563 -17.49 -7.48 26.24
C ARG A 563 -18.06 -6.46 25.23
N ALA A 564 -18.99 -6.87 24.39
CA ALA A 564 -19.79 -5.94 23.60
C ALA A 564 -20.40 -4.85 24.49
N GLY A 565 -20.25 -3.60 24.07
CA GLY A 565 -20.58 -2.44 24.89
C GLY A 565 -19.96 -1.14 24.38
N THR A 566 -20.23 -0.07 25.12
CA THR A 566 -19.66 1.26 24.84
C THR A 566 -18.33 1.43 25.61
N TYR A 567 -17.34 1.97 24.91
CA TYR A 567 -16.03 2.35 25.41
C TYR A 567 -15.75 3.80 25.01
N PHE A 568 -14.74 4.40 25.64
CA PHE A 568 -14.29 5.75 25.31
C PHE A 568 -12.79 5.73 25.06
N VAL A 569 -12.38 6.20 23.89
CA VAL A 569 -10.97 6.39 23.56
C VAL A 569 -10.62 7.84 23.89
N ASN A 570 -9.60 8.06 24.68
CA ASN A 570 -9.09 9.37 25.04
C ASN A 570 -7.67 9.52 24.52
N LEU A 571 -7.42 10.64 23.85
CA LEU A 571 -6.11 11.13 23.48
C LEU A 571 -5.77 12.31 24.39
N SER A 572 -4.59 12.27 25.00
CA SER A 572 -4.01 13.37 25.75
C SER A 572 -2.68 13.78 25.12
N SER A 573 -2.51 15.05 24.77
CA SER A 573 -1.25 15.63 24.28
C SER A 573 -1.01 17.03 24.88
N GLU A 574 0.13 17.66 24.59
CA GLU A 574 0.40 19.05 24.99
C GLU A 574 -0.54 20.07 24.35
N ASN A 575 -1.14 19.73 23.20
CA ASN A 575 -2.04 20.60 22.44
C ASN A 575 -3.52 20.43 22.82
N GLY A 576 -3.86 19.47 23.69
CA GLY A 576 -5.21 19.30 24.22
C GLY A 576 -5.59 17.86 24.48
N GLN A 577 -6.90 17.62 24.66
CA GLN A 577 -7.47 16.28 24.76
C GLN A 577 -8.58 16.11 23.73
N ALA A 578 -8.69 14.90 23.18
CA ALA A 578 -9.81 14.49 22.35
C ALA A 578 -10.37 13.18 22.89
N THR A 579 -11.68 13.01 22.82
CA THR A 579 -12.34 11.79 23.28
C THR A 579 -13.37 11.36 22.25
N GLU A 580 -13.27 10.10 21.83
CA GLU A 580 -14.22 9.49 20.91
C GLU A 580 -14.97 8.35 21.60
N LYS A 581 -16.27 8.28 21.31
CA LYS A 581 -17.11 7.17 21.74
C LYS A 581 -16.83 5.99 20.82
N LEU A 582 -16.61 4.82 21.40
CA LEU A 582 -16.33 3.60 20.67
C LEU A 582 -17.36 2.51 21.02
N ILE A 583 -17.88 1.79 20.03
CA ILE A 583 -18.92 0.77 20.23
C ILE A 583 -18.38 -0.59 19.75
N LEU A 584 -18.14 -1.50 20.69
CA LEU A 584 -17.77 -2.90 20.41
C LEU A 584 -19.02 -3.76 20.33
N LEU A 585 -19.15 -4.54 19.26
CA LEU A 585 -20.17 -5.55 19.02
C LEU A 585 -19.51 -6.94 19.02
N HIS A 586 -20.26 -8.00 19.27
CA HIS A 586 -19.80 -9.39 19.15
C HIS A 586 -20.48 -10.07 17.97
#